data_AF-A0A200Q0K9-F1
#
_entry.id   AF-A0A200Q0K9-F1
#
_cell.length_a   1.000
_cell.length_b   1.000
_cell.length_c   1.000
_cell.angle_alpha   90.00
_cell.angle_beta   90.00
_cell.angle_gamma   90.00
#
_symmetry.space_group_name_H-M   'P 1'
#
loop_
_entity.id
_entity.type
_entity.pdbx_description
1 polymer ?
#
loop_
_entity_poly.entity_id
_entity_poly.type
_entity_poly.pdbx_seq_one_letter_code
_entity_poly.pdbx_strand_id
1 'polypeptide(L)'
;MHVFSSPQLKITLPGNVQYAAARSTSTGAPFRAITVRDTIGDLPPVGNAASKIEMEYGNEPMSWFQNQIRGNTVVLSDHISKEMNELNLIRCQRIPKRPGADWQCLPEEKVNLCTGQLVDLIPWCLPNTAKRHNQCCLEDWIGKEISQPPSQTLNPWVSYECVFTLTRLGLGLTNIDPLTRQPA
;
A
#
# COMPACT_ATOMS: atom_id res chain seq x y z
N MET A 1 14.44 -9.51 12.66
CA MET A 1 13.03 -9.95 12.74
C MET A 1 12.23 -8.83 13.37
N HIS A 2 11.17 -8.37 12.69
CA HIS A 2 10.31 -7.25 13.12
C HIS A 2 9.04 -7.76 13.80
N VAL A 3 8.48 -7.00 14.74
CA VAL A 3 7.16 -7.30 15.33
C VAL A 3 6.07 -7.10 14.27
N PHE A 4 5.11 -8.03 14.20
CA PHE A 4 3.88 -7.87 13.43
C PHE A 4 2.66 -8.10 14.33
N SER A 5 1.58 -7.35 14.07
CA SER A 5 0.37 -7.34 14.90
C SER A 5 -0.43 -8.65 14.84
N SER A 6 -0.18 -9.51 13.86
CA SER A 6 -0.82 -10.83 13.78
C SER A 6 0.03 -11.82 12.98
N PRO A 7 0.07 -13.12 13.36
CA PRO A 7 0.63 -14.17 12.52
C PRO A 7 -0.34 -14.46 11.36
N GLN A 8 -0.41 -13.56 10.38
CA GLN A 8 -1.41 -13.57 9.31
C GLN A 8 -1.15 -14.55 8.16
N LEU A 9 -0.30 -15.56 8.36
CA LEU A 9 0.04 -16.53 7.31
C LEU A 9 0.05 -17.96 7.85
N LYS A 10 -1.08 -18.37 8.43
CA LYS A 10 -1.32 -19.74 8.88
C LYS A 10 -2.26 -20.46 7.92
N ILE A 11 -1.83 -21.61 7.41
CA ILE A 11 -2.65 -22.49 6.59
C ILE A 11 -2.90 -23.76 7.40
N THR A 12 -4.16 -24.08 7.65
CA THR A 12 -4.54 -25.36 8.26
C THR A 12 -4.45 -26.46 7.21
N LEU A 13 -3.71 -27.51 7.52
CA LEU A 13 -3.51 -28.70 6.69
C LEU A 13 -4.33 -29.87 7.27
N PRO A 14 -4.64 -30.91 6.46
CA PRO A 14 -5.25 -32.14 6.95
C PRO A 14 -4.46 -32.74 8.12
N GLY A 15 -5.16 -33.42 9.04
CA GLY A 15 -4.52 -34.00 10.23
C GLY A 15 -4.26 -33.00 11.37
N ASN A 16 -4.94 -31.85 11.36
CA ASN A 16 -4.87 -30.83 12.41
C ASN A 16 -3.48 -30.17 12.56
N VAL A 17 -2.70 -30.15 11.46
CA VAL A 17 -1.39 -29.51 11.39
C VAL A 17 -1.56 -28.09 10.84
N GLN A 18 -0.75 -27.14 11.30
CA GLN A 18 -0.74 -25.77 10.78
C GLN A 18 0.63 -25.44 10.20
N TYR A 19 0.66 -24.97 8.96
CA TYR A 19 1.84 -24.32 8.40
C TYR A 19 1.78 -22.83 8.71
N ALA A 20 2.84 -22.27 9.27
CA ALA A 20 2.98 -20.84 9.48
C ALA A 20 4.20 -20.34 8.70
N ALA A 21 3.99 -19.43 7.74
CA ALA A 21 5.08 -18.87 6.94
C ALA A 21 6.04 -17.99 7.75
N ALA A 22 5.58 -17.48 8.90
CA ALA A 22 6.37 -16.68 9.82
C ALA A 22 6.17 -17.16 11.27
N ARG A 23 7.23 -17.06 12.07
CA ARG A 23 7.14 -17.30 13.52
C ARG A 23 6.24 -16.25 14.17
N SER A 24 5.52 -16.66 15.22
CA SER A 24 4.71 -15.72 16.00
C SER A 24 5.59 -14.67 16.65
N THR A 25 5.25 -13.39 16.47
CA THR A 25 5.87 -12.26 17.18
C THR A 25 5.02 -11.81 18.36
N SER A 26 4.10 -12.66 18.84
CA SER A 26 3.16 -12.35 19.92
C SER A 26 3.83 -11.98 21.25
N THR A 27 5.04 -12.50 21.50
CA THR A 27 5.87 -12.18 22.67
C THR A 27 6.84 -11.03 22.41
N GLY A 28 6.74 -10.36 21.26
CA GLY A 28 7.68 -9.34 20.79
C GLY A 28 8.74 -9.88 19.83
N ALA A 29 9.54 -8.96 19.30
CA ALA A 29 10.68 -9.21 18.42
C ALA A 29 11.70 -8.05 18.59
N PRO A 30 12.98 -8.26 18.22
CA PRO A 30 14.03 -7.25 18.47
C PRO A 30 13.81 -5.90 17.79
N PHE A 31 13.09 -5.86 16.66
CA PHE A 31 12.84 -4.63 15.90
C PHE A 31 11.35 -4.32 15.80
N ARG A 32 11.00 -3.03 15.77
CA ARG A 32 9.61 -2.56 15.53
C ARG A 32 9.11 -2.94 14.14
N ALA A 33 7.80 -2.93 13.92
CA ALA A 33 7.23 -3.06 12.57
C ALA A 33 7.77 -1.97 11.62
N ILE A 34 7.99 -2.33 10.35
CA ILE A 34 8.25 -1.37 9.26
C ILE A 34 6.91 -0.82 8.78
N THR A 35 6.79 0.51 8.70
CA THR A 35 5.56 1.20 8.32
C THR A 35 5.60 1.68 6.86
N VAL A 36 4.44 2.05 6.30
CA VAL A 36 4.36 2.69 4.97
C VAL A 36 5.26 3.93 4.89
N ARG A 37 5.36 4.72 5.97
CA ARG A 37 6.26 5.87 6.00
C ARG A 37 7.73 5.47 5.89
N ASP A 38 8.11 4.34 6.47
CA ASP A 38 9.48 3.82 6.37
C ASP A 38 9.81 3.28 4.99
N THR A 39 8.81 2.89 4.19
CA THR A 39 9.03 2.28 2.86
C THR A 39 9.02 3.31 1.73
N ILE A 40 8.10 4.29 1.76
CA ILE A 40 7.86 5.22 0.64
C ILE A 40 7.90 6.70 1.04
N GLY A 41 8.20 7.02 2.30
CA GLY A 41 8.13 8.40 2.80
C GLY A 41 9.14 9.38 2.21
N ASP A 42 10.12 8.88 1.48
CA ASP A 42 11.22 9.60 0.83
C ASP A 42 11.04 9.72 -0.70
N LEU A 43 9.99 9.11 -1.25
CA LEU A 43 9.71 9.15 -2.69
C LEU A 43 9.16 10.53 -3.10
N PRO A 44 9.56 11.03 -4.28
CA PRO A 44 9.01 12.26 -4.82
C PRO A 44 7.53 12.08 -5.23
N PRO A 45 6.72 13.16 -5.19
CA PRO A 45 5.33 13.10 -5.65
C PRO A 45 5.27 12.81 -7.16
N VAL A 46 4.26 12.03 -7.57
CA VAL A 46 3.97 11.67 -8.96
C VAL A 46 2.47 11.68 -9.22
N GLY A 47 2.09 12.27 -10.36
CA GLY A 47 0.69 12.36 -10.76
C GLY A 47 0.09 11.07 -11.31
N ASN A 48 -1.22 11.11 -11.58
CA ASN A 48 -1.92 10.08 -12.34
C ASN A 48 -1.24 9.86 -13.70
N ALA A 49 -1.11 8.60 -14.14
CA ALA A 49 -0.44 8.24 -15.40
C ALA A 49 1.06 8.59 -15.48
N ALA A 50 1.75 8.79 -14.34
CA ALA A 50 3.19 8.97 -14.34
C ALA A 50 3.89 7.77 -15.01
N SER A 51 4.69 8.04 -16.04
CA SER A 51 5.31 7.01 -16.89
C SER A 51 6.81 7.17 -17.06
N LYS A 52 7.43 8.11 -16.32
CA LYS A 52 8.86 8.34 -16.38
C LYS A 52 9.59 7.17 -15.70
N ILE A 53 10.36 6.42 -16.49
CA ILE A 53 11.07 5.21 -16.02
C ILE A 53 12.15 5.56 -14.99
N GLU A 54 12.83 6.70 -15.18
CA GLU A 54 13.90 7.15 -14.30
C GLU A 54 13.69 8.60 -13.86
N MET A 55 13.86 8.85 -12.56
CA MET A 55 13.85 10.19 -11.98
C MET A 55 14.81 10.29 -10.80
N GLU A 56 15.04 11.50 -10.29
CA GLU A 56 15.82 11.68 -9.07
C GLU A 56 14.92 11.55 -7.85
N TYR A 57 15.47 11.02 -6.76
CA TYR A 57 14.74 10.88 -5.49
C TYR A 57 14.36 12.23 -4.85
N GLY A 58 15.05 13.31 -5.19
CA GLY A 58 14.77 14.67 -4.71
C GLY A 58 15.10 14.94 -3.24
N ASN A 59 15.11 13.93 -2.38
CA ASN A 59 15.45 14.00 -0.95
C ASN A 59 16.35 12.83 -0.54
N GLU A 60 17.08 12.99 0.57
CA GLU A 60 17.82 11.90 1.24
C GLU A 60 16.87 10.86 1.85
N PRO A 61 17.31 9.60 2.04
CA PRO A 61 16.50 8.59 2.72
C PRO A 61 16.19 9.02 4.15
N MET A 62 14.94 8.85 4.57
CA MET A 62 14.46 9.30 5.88
C MET A 62 14.47 8.20 6.94
N SER A 63 14.46 6.93 6.52
CA SER A 63 14.38 5.76 7.38
C SER A 63 15.58 4.83 7.15
N TRP A 64 15.89 4.01 8.15
CA TRP A 64 16.89 2.95 8.00
C TRP A 64 16.54 2.00 6.83
N PHE A 65 15.25 1.71 6.63
CA PHE A 65 14.78 0.85 5.55
C PHE A 65 15.05 1.49 4.19
N GLN A 66 14.73 2.77 4.02
CA GLN A 66 15.01 3.51 2.79
C GLN A 66 16.51 3.58 2.49
N ASN A 67 17.32 3.86 3.51
CA ASN A 67 18.77 3.88 3.36
C ASN A 67 19.31 2.51 2.88
N GLN A 68 18.77 1.42 3.44
CA GLN A 68 19.16 0.07 3.05
C GLN A 68 18.72 -0.30 1.62
N ILE A 69 17.52 0.12 1.21
CA ILE A 69 16.95 -0.21 -0.10
C ILE A 69 17.56 0.64 -1.22
N ARG A 70 17.81 1.93 -0.98
CA ARG A 70 18.46 2.82 -1.95
C ARG A 70 19.94 2.49 -2.16
N GLY A 71 20.63 2.06 -1.10
CA GLY A 71 22.08 1.96 -1.09
C GLY A 71 22.71 3.32 -1.44
N ASN A 72 23.63 3.33 -2.41
CA ASN A 72 24.27 4.55 -2.89
C ASN A 72 23.62 5.12 -4.16
N THR A 73 22.40 4.71 -4.49
CA THR A 73 21.73 5.08 -5.74
C THR A 73 21.04 6.44 -5.61
N VAL A 74 21.31 7.34 -6.55
CA VAL A 74 20.67 8.66 -6.64
C VAL A 74 19.49 8.70 -7.63
N VAL A 75 19.40 7.69 -8.50
CA VAL A 75 18.32 7.52 -9.49
C VAL A 75 17.25 6.59 -8.92
N LEU A 76 16.01 7.06 -8.95
CA LEU A 76 14.80 6.30 -8.67
C LEU A 76 14.26 5.74 -9.98
N SER A 77 14.11 4.42 -10.02
CA SER A 77 13.58 3.67 -11.16
C SER A 77 12.16 3.20 -10.88
N ASP A 78 11.34 3.11 -11.94
CA ASP A 78 10.00 2.52 -11.92
C ASP A 78 9.04 3.19 -10.90
N HIS A 79 9.20 4.49 -10.62
CA HIS A 79 8.21 5.26 -9.85
C HIS A 79 7.08 5.76 -10.76
N ILE A 80 6.37 4.80 -11.33
CA ILE A 80 5.32 4.99 -12.33
C ILE A 80 3.95 4.68 -11.74
N SER A 81 2.93 5.41 -12.17
CA SER A 81 1.55 5.26 -11.71
C SER A 81 0.61 4.92 -12.87
N LYS A 82 -0.32 4.00 -12.62
CA LYS A 82 -1.36 3.65 -13.61
C LYS A 82 -2.27 4.85 -13.89
N GLU A 83 -2.66 5.02 -15.14
CA GLU A 83 -3.71 5.98 -15.51
C GLU A 83 -5.08 5.50 -14.99
N MET A 84 -5.68 6.31 -14.11
CA MET A 84 -7.04 6.14 -13.65
C MET A 84 -8.03 6.89 -14.54
N ASN A 85 -9.23 6.32 -14.68
CA ASN A 85 -10.39 7.03 -15.22
C ASN A 85 -10.69 8.29 -14.40
N GLU A 86 -11.14 9.36 -15.08
CA GLU A 86 -11.47 10.67 -14.52
C GLU A 86 -12.32 10.56 -13.25
N LEU A 87 -13.41 9.78 -13.29
CA LEU A 87 -14.29 9.60 -12.13
C LEU A 87 -13.58 8.99 -10.92
N ASN A 88 -12.67 8.04 -11.14
CA ASN A 88 -11.89 7.42 -10.07
C ASN A 88 -10.82 8.36 -9.53
N LEU A 89 -10.21 9.19 -10.38
CA LEU A 89 -9.29 10.24 -9.96
C LEU A 89 -10.00 11.25 -9.05
N ILE A 90 -11.20 11.71 -9.44
CA ILE A 90 -12.02 12.61 -8.61
C ILE A 90 -12.35 11.95 -7.28
N ARG A 91 -12.78 10.68 -7.27
CA ARG A 91 -13.04 9.94 -6.02
C ARG A 91 -11.81 9.95 -5.10
N CYS A 92 -10.64 9.59 -5.61
CA CYS A 92 -9.40 9.57 -4.82
C CYS A 92 -9.09 10.95 -4.23
N GLN A 93 -9.22 12.02 -5.03
CA GLN A 93 -8.97 13.38 -4.58
C GLN A 93 -9.94 13.86 -3.48
N ARG A 94 -11.15 13.31 -3.43
CA ARG A 94 -12.19 13.69 -2.47
C ARG A 94 -12.16 12.92 -1.15
N ILE A 95 -11.42 11.81 -1.07
CA ILE A 95 -11.29 11.11 0.21
C ILE A 95 -10.39 11.94 1.15
N PRO A 96 -10.83 12.18 2.40
CA PRO A 96 -10.03 12.94 3.36
C PRO A 96 -8.68 12.28 3.67
N LYS A 97 -7.62 13.08 3.77
CA LYS A 97 -6.26 12.63 4.11
C LYS A 97 -6.10 12.34 5.61
N ARG A 98 -6.87 11.39 6.14
CA ARG A 98 -6.81 10.93 7.54
C ARG A 98 -6.78 9.40 7.62
N PRO A 99 -6.17 8.81 8.66
CA PRO A 99 -6.15 7.36 8.84
C PRO A 99 -7.56 6.75 8.78
N GLY A 100 -7.70 5.64 8.05
CA GLY A 100 -8.94 4.88 7.94
C GLY A 100 -10.05 5.58 7.14
N ALA A 101 -9.75 6.66 6.41
CA ALA A 101 -10.72 7.25 5.48
C ALA A 101 -10.85 6.36 4.24
N ASP A 102 -12.09 6.10 3.82
CA ASP A 102 -12.41 5.26 2.68
C ASP A 102 -13.58 5.88 1.87
N TRP A 103 -14.22 5.06 1.03
CA TRP A 103 -15.35 5.48 0.21
C TRP A 103 -16.55 6.02 0.98
N GLN A 104 -16.73 5.60 2.24
CA GLN A 104 -17.82 6.07 3.08
C GLN A 104 -17.63 7.55 3.46
N CYS A 105 -16.42 8.08 3.27
CA CYS A 105 -16.10 9.48 3.53
C CYS A 105 -16.32 10.38 2.30
N LEU A 106 -16.76 9.83 1.17
CA LEU A 106 -17.08 10.63 -0.02
C LEU A 106 -18.37 11.42 0.20
N PRO A 107 -18.47 12.67 -0.30
CA PRO A 107 -19.71 13.43 -0.27
C PRO A 107 -20.76 12.83 -1.20
N GLU A 108 -22.03 12.86 -0.78
CA GLU A 108 -23.20 12.51 -1.59
C GLU A 108 -23.50 13.62 -2.60
N GLU A 109 -22.65 13.77 -3.60
CA GLU A 109 -22.81 14.74 -4.68
C GLU A 109 -22.61 14.11 -6.06
N LYS A 110 -23.05 14.86 -7.09
CA LYS A 110 -22.76 14.55 -8.48
C LYS A 110 -21.64 15.43 -9.00
N VAL A 111 -20.77 14.85 -9.83
CA VAL A 111 -19.65 15.54 -10.46
C VAL A 111 -19.82 15.56 -11.98
N ASN A 112 -19.44 16.67 -12.59
CA ASN A 112 -19.39 16.80 -14.04
C ASN A 112 -18.06 16.22 -14.55
N LEU A 113 -18.16 15.28 -15.47
CA LEU A 113 -17.02 14.74 -16.20
C LEU A 113 -16.68 15.62 -17.41
N CYS A 114 -15.47 15.47 -17.94
CA CYS A 114 -15.03 16.14 -19.18
C CYS A 114 -15.93 15.82 -20.39
N THR A 115 -16.60 14.66 -20.36
CA THR A 115 -17.59 14.25 -21.37
C THR A 115 -18.91 15.04 -21.29
N GLY A 116 -19.09 15.89 -20.27
CA GLY A 116 -20.33 16.60 -19.97
C GLY A 116 -21.37 15.76 -19.22
N GLN A 117 -21.05 14.51 -18.88
CA GLN A 117 -21.92 13.64 -18.10
C GLN A 117 -21.88 14.00 -16.62
N LEU A 118 -23.06 14.03 -16.00
CA LEU A 118 -23.23 14.24 -14.55
C LEU A 118 -23.40 12.88 -13.86
N VAL A 119 -22.45 12.49 -13.01
CA VAL A 119 -22.38 11.14 -12.41
C VAL A 119 -22.26 11.23 -10.89
N ASP A 120 -22.89 10.27 -10.18
CA ASP A 120 -22.78 10.15 -8.72
C ASP A 120 -21.35 9.79 -8.30
N LEU A 121 -20.83 10.54 -7.32
CA LEU A 121 -19.49 10.31 -6.80
C LEU A 121 -19.39 8.97 -6.06
N ILE A 122 -20.42 8.61 -5.30
CA ILE A 122 -20.53 7.29 -4.64
C ILE A 122 -21.14 6.30 -5.65
N PRO A 123 -20.44 5.23 -6.04
CA PRO A 123 -21.02 4.20 -6.88
C PRO A 123 -22.28 3.60 -6.24
N TRP A 124 -23.37 3.52 -7.01
CA TRP A 124 -24.61 2.86 -6.63
C TRP A 124 -24.40 1.46 -6.03
N CYS A 125 -23.45 0.69 -6.56
CA CYS A 125 -23.23 -0.67 -6.08
C CYS A 125 -22.74 -0.72 -4.63
N LEU A 126 -21.93 0.24 -4.17
CA LEU A 126 -21.29 0.16 -2.86
C LEU A 126 -22.31 0.13 -1.72
N PRO A 127 -23.26 1.06 -1.57
CA PRO A 127 -24.27 0.98 -0.50
C PRO A 127 -25.11 -0.31 -0.53
N ASN A 128 -25.32 -0.88 -1.72
CA ASN A 128 -26.23 -2.02 -1.91
C ASN A 128 -25.56 -3.38 -1.74
N THR A 129 -24.29 -3.51 -2.10
CA THR A 129 -23.53 -4.77 -2.01
C THR A 129 -22.61 -4.82 -0.80
N ALA A 130 -22.26 -3.69 -0.20
CA ALA A 130 -21.34 -3.60 0.95
C ALA A 130 -21.73 -4.55 2.09
N LYS A 131 -23.02 -4.66 2.43
CA LYS A 131 -23.50 -5.54 3.52
C LYS A 131 -23.19 -7.02 3.31
N ARG A 132 -23.03 -7.46 2.06
CA ARG A 132 -22.75 -8.86 1.69
C ARG A 132 -21.25 -9.15 1.50
N HIS A 133 -20.41 -8.11 1.55
CA HIS A 133 -18.99 -8.18 1.25
C HIS A 133 -18.16 -7.40 2.29
N ASN A 134 -18.49 -7.56 3.59
CA ASN A 134 -17.75 -6.94 4.70
C ASN A 134 -17.50 -5.44 4.51
N GLN A 135 -18.54 -4.72 4.11
CA GLN A 135 -18.55 -3.28 3.88
C GLN A 135 -17.78 -2.79 2.64
N CYS A 136 -17.44 -3.69 1.68
CA CYS A 136 -16.76 -3.38 0.41
C CYS A 136 -15.83 -2.17 0.58
N CYS A 137 -14.73 -2.33 1.30
CA CYS A 137 -13.71 -1.30 1.26
C CYS A 137 -13.39 -1.04 -0.22
N LEU A 138 -13.14 0.21 -0.59
CA LEU A 138 -12.80 0.59 -1.96
C LEU A 138 -11.55 -0.13 -2.50
N GLU A 139 -10.93 -1.01 -1.69
CA GLU A 139 -9.76 -1.83 -1.94
C GLU A 139 -9.87 -2.71 -3.18
N ASP A 140 -11.06 -3.22 -3.51
CA ASP A 140 -11.24 -4.06 -4.70
C ASP A 140 -11.41 -3.24 -6.00
N TRP A 141 -11.66 -1.92 -5.92
CA TRP A 141 -11.92 -1.04 -7.08
C TRP A 141 -10.90 0.09 -7.27
N ILE A 142 -10.25 0.54 -6.21
CA ILE A 142 -9.23 1.60 -6.17
C ILE A 142 -7.87 1.07 -5.67
N GLY A 143 -7.71 -0.23 -5.49
CA GLY A 143 -6.42 -0.83 -5.16
C GLY A 143 -6.21 -0.99 -3.65
N LYS A 144 -5.61 -2.12 -3.29
CA LYS A 144 -5.28 -2.52 -1.92
C LYS A 144 -4.13 -1.68 -1.35
N GLU A 145 -4.41 -0.52 -0.76
CA GLU A 145 -3.44 0.07 0.17
C GLU A 145 -4.01 1.07 1.20
N ILE A 146 -5.33 1.13 1.39
CA ILE A 146 -5.92 2.18 2.26
C ILE A 146 -6.29 1.64 3.66
N SER A 147 -6.45 0.33 3.88
CA SER A 147 -6.79 -0.21 5.20
C SER A 147 -5.60 -0.85 5.93
N GLN A 148 -4.87 -0.04 6.71
CA GLN A 148 -4.15 -0.55 7.88
C GLN A 148 -4.80 -0.04 9.17
N PRO A 149 -4.84 -0.86 10.24
CA PRO A 149 -5.59 -0.58 11.46
C PRO A 149 -5.13 0.70 12.18
N PRO A 150 -5.99 1.29 13.03
CA PRO A 150 -5.77 2.58 13.67
C PRO A 150 -4.74 2.48 14.80
N SER A 151 -3.46 2.34 14.44
CA SER A 151 -2.35 2.53 15.37
C SER A 151 -1.10 2.81 14.59
N GLN A 152 -1.00 4.01 14.02
CA GLN A 152 0.21 4.83 13.97
C GLN A 152 -0.04 6.03 13.05
N THR A 153 0.35 7.19 13.55
CA THR A 153 0.18 8.53 12.96
C THR A 153 0.62 8.57 11.50
N LEU A 154 -0.33 8.69 10.57
CA LEU A 154 -0.05 9.02 9.18
C LEU A 154 0.24 10.52 9.05
N ASN A 155 1.33 10.84 8.37
CA ASN A 155 1.53 12.16 7.79
C ASN A 155 0.56 12.31 6.59
N PRO A 156 -0.17 13.44 6.46
CA PRO A 156 -1.21 13.62 5.43
C PRO A 156 -0.68 13.67 3.98
N TRP A 157 0.62 13.58 3.75
CA TRP A 157 1.24 13.74 2.42
C TRP A 157 1.32 12.45 1.60
N VAL A 158 1.32 11.28 2.23
CA VAL A 158 1.66 10.00 1.56
C VAL A 158 0.42 9.29 0.96
N SER A 159 -0.79 9.73 1.30
CA SER A 159 -1.98 8.87 1.17
C SER A 159 -2.65 8.81 -0.21
N TYR A 160 -2.26 9.63 -1.20
CA TYR A 160 -2.98 9.65 -2.50
C TYR A 160 -2.13 9.69 -3.78
N GLU A 161 -0.84 10.01 -3.69
CA GLU A 161 0.05 9.95 -4.86
C GLU A 161 0.54 8.50 -5.12
N CYS A 162 0.26 7.57 -4.21
CA CYS A 162 0.84 6.23 -4.19
C CYS A 162 -0.17 5.08 -4.43
N VAL A 163 -1.41 5.38 -4.83
CA VAL A 163 -2.49 4.38 -4.85
C VAL A 163 -2.29 3.31 -5.96
N PHE A 164 -1.45 3.56 -6.95
CA PHE A 164 -1.09 2.58 -7.99
C PHE A 164 0.35 2.74 -8.50
N THR A 165 1.27 3.16 -7.64
CA THR A 165 2.68 3.23 -8.02
C THR A 165 3.32 1.85 -7.96
N LEU A 166 3.72 1.34 -9.12
CA LEU A 166 4.40 0.05 -9.27
C LEU A 166 5.90 0.27 -9.04
N THR A 167 6.30 0.62 -7.83
CA THR A 167 7.73 0.69 -7.52
C THR A 167 8.28 -0.73 -7.52
N ARG A 168 8.94 -1.13 -8.61
CA ARG A 168 9.74 -2.34 -8.65
C ARG A 168 11.00 -2.07 -7.84
N LEU A 169 10.91 -2.20 -6.52
CA LEU A 169 12.09 -2.37 -5.69
C LEU A 169 12.79 -3.61 -6.22
N GLY A 170 13.88 -3.40 -6.96
CA GLY A 170 14.70 -4.44 -7.55
C GLY A 170 15.34 -5.29 -6.46
N LEU A 171 14.54 -6.16 -5.82
CA LEU A 171 15.04 -7.27 -5.03
C LEU A 171 15.54 -8.32 -6.03
N GLY A 172 16.71 -8.04 -6.60
CA GLY A 172 17.61 -9.09 -7.04
C GLY A 172 18.00 -9.89 -5.79
N LEU A 173 17.19 -10.87 -5.42
CA LEU A 173 17.61 -11.96 -4.54
C LEU A 173 18.65 -12.78 -5.33
N THR A 174 19.86 -12.26 -5.45
CA THR A 174 20.99 -13.07 -5.89
C THR A 174 21.42 -13.94 -4.72
N ASN A 175 21.10 -15.24 -4.86
CA ASN A 175 21.73 -16.39 -4.20
C ASN A 175 21.79 -16.36 -2.67
N ILE A 176 20.72 -16.84 -2.04
CA ILE A 176 20.87 -17.56 -0.77
C ILE A 176 21.21 -19.01 -1.15
N ASP A 177 22.49 -19.36 -1.02
CA ASP A 177 22.98 -20.73 -1.18
C ASP A 177 22.14 -21.72 -0.37
N PRO A 178 21.54 -22.74 -0.99
CA PRO A 178 20.98 -23.85 -0.27
C PRO A 178 22.14 -24.80 0.00
N LEU A 179 22.66 -24.84 1.24
CA LEU A 179 23.28 -26.02 1.88
C LEU A 179 24.15 -25.59 3.06
N THR A 180 23.57 -25.59 4.25
CA THR A 180 24.24 -26.21 5.41
C THR A 180 23.15 -26.79 6.32
N ARG A 181 22.82 -28.06 6.07
CA ARG A 181 22.51 -28.98 7.17
C ARG A 181 23.72 -28.96 8.10
N GLN A 182 23.51 -28.85 9.41
CA GLN A 182 24.11 -29.80 10.34
C GLN A 182 23.36 -29.79 11.69
N PRO A 183 23.41 -30.91 12.44
CA PRO A 183 22.38 -31.34 13.39
C PRO A 183 22.78 -31.17 14.87
N ALA A 184 21.83 -31.61 15.70
CA ALA A 184 21.81 -31.73 17.18
C ALA A 184 21.41 -30.46 17.93
#